data_AF-A0A2B9DS12-F1
#
_entry.id   AF-A0A2B9DS12-F1
#
_cell.length_a   1.000
_cell.length_b   1.000
_cell.length_c   1.000
_cell.angle_alpha   90.00
_cell.angle_beta   90.00
_cell.angle_gamma   90.00
#
_symmetry.space_group_name_H-M   'P 1'
#
loop_
_entity.id
_entity.type
_entity.pdbx_description
1 polymer ?
#
loop_
_entity_poly.entity_id
_entity_poly.type
_entity_poly.pdbx_seq_one_letter_code
_entity_poly.pdbx_strand_id
1 'polypeptide(L)' 'MKRYYLYTVKMKFIGTRTVLKRYHLAQVTEGKQDKHSNLIDKTYADLYNTRTTQLVSILCEEITEGKYNRLKIQYEEAN' A
#
# COMPACT_ATOMS: atom_id res chain seq x y z
N MET A 1 -19.66 4.26 -8.01
CA MET A 1 -18.46 4.50 -8.84
C MET A 1 -17.26 3.75 -8.24
N LYS A 2 -16.13 3.64 -8.95
CA LYS A 2 -14.86 3.11 -8.40
C LYS A 2 -13.90 4.27 -8.12
N ARG A 3 -13.10 4.12 -7.07
CA ARG A 3 -12.00 5.01 -6.69
C ARG A 3 -10.71 4.19 -6.71
N TYR A 4 -9.61 4.81 -7.13
CA TYR A 4 -8.34 4.12 -7.32
C TYR A 4 -7.29 4.75 -6.41
N TYR A 5 -6.52 3.92 -5.72
CA TYR A 5 -5.55 4.37 -4.73
C TYR A 5 -4.18 3.74 -4.98
N LEU A 6 -3.15 4.53 -4.73
CA LEU A 6 -1.76 4.09 -4.64
C LEU A 6 -1.29 4.25 -3.19
N TYR A 7 -0.98 3.12 -2.56
CA TYR A 7 -0.33 3.11 -1.26
C TYR A 7 1.17 2.96 -1.43
N THR A 8 1.92 3.79 -0.72
CA THR A 8 3.37 3.64 -0.53
C THR A 8 3.61 3.21 0.91
N VAL A 9 4.03 1.96 1.08
CA VAL A 9 4.30 1.36 2.39
C VAL A 9 5.81 1.28 2.60
N LYS A 10 6.27 1.79 3.73
CA LYS A 10 7.66 1.70 4.17
C LYS A 10 7.75 0.84 5.43
N MET A 11 8.68 -0.09 5.44
CA MET A 11 9.04 -0.89 6.60
C MET A 11 10.56 -0.92 6.75
N LYS A 12 11.05 -1.27 7.93
CA LYS A 12 12.49 -1.47 8.18
C LYS A 12 12.74 -2.76 8.93
N PHE A 13 13.94 -3.32 8.78
CA PHE A 13 14.41 -4.39 9.66
C PHE A 13 14.98 -3.80 10.95
N ILE A 14 14.52 -4.30 12.09
CA ILE A 14 14.97 -3.87 13.42
C ILE A 14 16.47 -4.15 13.54
N GLY A 15 17.22 -3.19 14.08
CA GLY A 15 18.68 -3.29 14.23
C GLY A 15 19.47 -3.02 12.95
N THR A 16 18.82 -2.65 11.83
CA THR A 16 19.50 -2.28 10.59
C THR A 16 19.09 -0.88 10.12
N ARG A 17 19.85 -0.34 9.15
CA ARG A 17 19.48 0.88 8.41
C ARG A 17 18.62 0.59 7.17
N THR A 18 18.28 -0.67 6.92
CA THR A 18 17.58 -1.09 5.71
C THR A 18 16.10 -0.78 5.80
N VAL A 19 15.61 0.03 4.85
CA VAL A 19 14.19 0.36 4.67
C VAL A 19 13.71 -0.25 3.36
N LEU A 20 12.68 -1.08 3.41
CA LEU A 20 11.99 -1.56 2.20
C LEU A 20 10.80 -0.66 1.90
N LYS A 21 10.63 -0.37 0.60
CA LYS A 21 9.50 0.39 0.06
C LYS A 21 8.68 -0.52 -0.84
N ARG A 22 7.36 -0.61 -0.59
CA ARG A 22 6.41 -1.36 -1.39
C ARG A 22 5.31 -0.43 -1.90
N TYR A 23 4.88 -0.65 -3.13
CA TYR A 23 3.71 -0.02 -3.70
C TYR A 23 2.54 -1.01 -3.72
N HIS A 24 1.35 -0.53 -3.38
CA HIS A 24 0.12 -1.32 -3.42
C HIS A 24 -0.93 -0.50 -4.17
N LEU A 25 -1.48 -1.09 -5.24
CA LEU A 25 -2.58 -0.51 -5.99
C LEU A 25 -3.90 -1.10 -5.50
N ALA A 26 -4.88 -0.25 -5.24
CA ALA A 26 -6.20 -0.69 -4.83
C ALA A 26 -7.30 -0.03 -5.66
N GLN A 27 -8.35 -0.81 -5.93
CA GLN A 27 -9.58 -0.33 -6.52
C GLN A 27 -10.69 -0.52 -5.49
N VAL A 28 -11.36 0.56 -5.11
CA VAL A 28 -12.33 0.59 -4.01
C VAL A 28 -13.67 1.07 -4.52
N THR A 29 -14.75 0.39 -4.13
CA THR A 29 -16.10 0.86 -4.39
C THR A 29 -16.38 2.11 -3.57
N GLU A 30 -16.95 3.12 -4.21
CA GLU A 30 -17.37 4.35 -3.55
C GLU A 30 -18.28 4.08 -2.34
N GLY A 31 -18.05 4.81 -1.25
CA GLY A 31 -18.70 4.61 0.05
C GLY A 31 -18.01 3.57 0.95
N LYS A 32 -16.91 2.95 0.50
CA LYS A 32 -16.12 1.98 1.29
C LYS A 32 -14.68 2.42 1.56
N GLN A 33 -14.34 3.68 1.26
CA GLN A 33 -12.99 4.23 1.40
C GLN A 33 -12.44 4.06 2.83
N ASP A 34 -13.19 4.51 3.83
CA ASP A 34 -12.73 4.49 5.24
C ASP A 34 -12.54 3.06 5.74
N LYS A 35 -13.49 2.17 5.44
CA LYS A 35 -13.39 0.76 5.78
C LYS A 35 -12.16 0.12 5.14
N HIS A 36 -11.90 0.45 3.87
CA HIS A 36 -10.75 -0.06 3.16
C HIS A 36 -9.43 0.50 3.73
N SER A 37 -9.34 1.80 4.02
CA SER A 37 -8.15 2.42 4.64
C SER A 37 -7.82 1.77 5.98
N ASN A 38 -8.83 1.58 6.84
CA ASN A 38 -8.64 0.91 8.14
C ASN A 38 -8.13 -0.53 8.00
N LEU A 39 -8.60 -1.25 6.97
CA LEU A 39 -8.11 -2.61 6.69
C LEU A 39 -6.67 -2.60 6.19
N ILE A 40 -6.30 -1.66 5.31
CA ILE A 40 -4.92 -1.50 4.82
C ILE A 40 -3.97 -1.23 5.99
N ASP A 41 -4.31 -0.28 6.86
CA ASP A 41 -3.49 0.07 8.02
C ASP A 41 -3.30 -1.14 8.94
N LYS A 42 -4.39 -1.85 9.26
CA LYS A 42 -4.33 -3.05 10.09
C LYS A 42 -3.49 -4.15 9.44
N THR A 43 -3.73 -4.47 8.18
CA THR A 43 -3.01 -5.53 7.46
C THR A 43 -1.50 -5.27 7.46
N TYR A 44 -1.06 -4.05 7.17
CA TYR A 44 0.37 -3.74 7.14
C TYR A 44 0.99 -3.61 8.53
N ALA A 45 0.23 -3.15 9.53
CA ALA A 45 0.67 -3.18 10.92
C ALA A 45 0.89 -4.62 11.38
N ASP A 46 -0.08 -5.52 11.15
CA ASP A 46 0.01 -6.94 11.53
C ASP A 46 1.17 -7.64 10.80
N LEU A 47 1.42 -7.28 9.53
CA LEU A 47 2.50 -7.88 8.73
C LEU A 47 3.90 -7.40 9.14
N TYR A 48 4.06 -6.11 9.47
CA TYR A 48 5.38 -5.50 9.63
C TYR A 48 5.73 -5.09 11.06
N ASN A 49 4.80 -5.06 12.01
CA ASN A 49 5.15 -4.83 13.42
C ASN A 49 5.43 -6.16 14.11
N THR A 50 6.59 -6.73 13.80
CA THR A 50 7.02 -8.04 14.32
C THR A 50 8.29 -7.90 15.18
N ARG A 51 8.89 -9.03 15.58
CA ARG A 51 10.18 -9.03 16.29
C ARG A 51 11.36 -8.62 15.41
N THR A 52 11.23 -8.71 14.09
CA THR A 52 12.34 -8.48 13.14
C THR A 52 12.11 -7.28 12.22
N THR A 53 10.87 -6.79 12.14
CA THR A 53 10.47 -5.71 11.25
C THR A 53 9.66 -4.67 12.00
N GLN A 54 9.63 -3.44 11.47
CA GLN A 54 8.76 -2.38 11.96
C GLN A 54 8.12 -1.66 10.78
N LEU A 55 6.80 -1.44 10.84
CA LEU A 55 6.11 -0.52 9.93
C LEU A 55 6.57 0.91 10.20
N VAL A 56 7.01 1.61 9.17
CA VAL A 56 7.48 3.01 9.28
C VAL A 56 6.38 3.99 8.88
N SER A 57 5.75 3.75 7.73
CA SER A 57 4.68 4.64 7.24
C SER A 57 3.85 3.97 6.16
N ILE A 58 2.57 4.35 6.09
CA ILE A 58 1.68 4.09 4.95
C ILE A 58 1.24 5.46 4.45
N LEU A 59 1.52 5.75 3.18
CA LEU A 59 1.02 6.94 2.50
C LEU A 59 0.01 6.52 1.44
N CYS A 60 -1.12 7.22 1.34
CA CYS A 60 -2.17 6.95 0.37
C CYS A 60 -2.36 8.16 -0.55
N GLU A 61 -2.42 7.91 -1.86
CA GLU A 61 -2.76 8.89 -2.89
C GLU A 61 -3.96 8.37 -3.68
N GLU A 62 -5.02 9.17 -3.83
CA GLU A 62 -6.08 8.90 -4.81
C GLU A 62 -5.53 9.20 -6.21
N ILE A 63 -5.68 8.25 -7.12
CA ILE A 63 -5.19 8.33 -8.48
C ILE A 63 -6.33 8.16 -9.48
N THR A 64 -6.10 8.59 -10.72
CA THR A 64 -7.05 8.36 -11.81
C THR A 64 -7.01 6.91 -12.27
N GLU A 65 -8.11 6.44 -12.85
CA GLU A 65 -8.20 5.11 -13.47
C GLU A 65 -7.09 4.88 -14.52
N GLY A 66 -6.82 5.88 -15.37
CA GLY A 66 -5.74 5.80 -16.35
C GLY A 66 -4.34 5.69 -15.73
N LYS A 67 -4.09 6.35 -14.58
CA LYS A 67 -2.83 6.18 -13.82
C LYS A 67 -2.77 4.78 -13.18
N TYR A 68 -3.88 4.30 -12.63
CA TYR A 68 -3.98 2.95 -12.05
C TYR A 68 -3.65 1.86 -13.07
N ASN A 69 -4.29 1.88 -14.25
CA ASN A 69 -4.08 0.86 -15.27
C ASN A 69 -2.64 0.83 -15.77
N ARG A 70 -2.00 2.00 -15.94
CA ARG A 70 -0.57 2.09 -16.31
C ARG A 70 0.35 1.49 -15.25
N LEU A 71 0.11 1.82 -13.98
CA LEU A 71 0.92 1.28 -12.88
C LEU A 71 0.68 -0.21 -12.66
N LYS A 72 -0.55 -0.69 -12.89
CA LYS A 72 -0.88 -2.11 -12.80
C LYS A 72 -0.08 -2.93 -13.80
N ILE A 73 -0.03 -2.51 -15.06
CA ILE A 73 0.82 -3.10 -16.10
C ILE A 73 2.28 -3.14 -15.65
N GLN A 74 2.80 -2.01 -15.17
CA GLN A 74 4.21 -1.91 -14.75
C GLN A 74 4.58 -2.84 -13.57
N TYR A 75 3.67 -3.08 -12.64
CA TYR A 75 3.95 -3.85 -11.42
C TYR A 75 3.47 -5.29 -11.45
N GLU A 76 2.48 -5.63 -12.28
CA GLU A 76 1.96 -7.01 -12.42
C GLU A 76 2.53 -7.75 -13.64
N GLU A 77 2.87 -7.07 -14.74
CA GLU A 77 3.44 -7.72 -15.95
C GLU A 77 4.99 -7.81 -15.93
N ALA A 78 5.62 -7.33 -14.86
CA ALA A 78 7.07 -7.47 -14.65
C ALA A 78 7.47 -8.79 -13.94
N ASN A 79 6.53 -9.71 -13.72
CA ASN A 79 6.75 -11.06 -13.18
C ASN A 79 6.30 -12.14 -14.16
#